data_AF-A0A8T6UTV7-F1
#
_entry.id   AF-A0A8T6UTV7-F1
#
_cell.length_a   1.000
_cell.length_b   1.000
_cell.length_c   1.000
_cell.angle_alpha   90.00
_cell.angle_beta   90.00
_cell.angle_gamma   90.00
#
_symmetry.space_group_name_H-M   'P 1'
#
loop_
_entity.id
_entity.type
_entity.pdbx_description
1 polymer ?
#
loop_
_entity_poly.entity_id
_entity_poly.type
_entity_poly.pdbx_seq_one_letter_code
_entity_poly.pdbx_strand_id
1 'polypeptide(L)'
;MRETLSRVIYSLDLEKSAENADFVIETVNENLELKREVFRQLDIFSPPQTILSSNTSSLKPSLIAEVTKRPDKIIATNFENPVWETPMVEVM
;
A
#
# COMPACT_ATOMS: atom_id res chain seq x y z
N MET A 1 22.22 11.96 3.00
CA MET A 1 21.41 12.07 1.78
C MET A 1 21.75 11.00 0.73
N ARG A 2 23.00 10.90 0.25
CA ARG A 2 23.39 9.84 -0.73
C ARG A 2 23.10 8.41 -0.24
N GLU A 3 23.42 8.10 1.01
CA GLU A 3 23.16 6.79 1.61
C GLU A 3 21.66 6.47 1.81
N THR A 4 20.84 7.50 2.08
CA THR A 4 19.39 7.32 2.20
C THR A 4 18.77 7.01 0.84
N LEU A 5 19.16 7.76 -0.20
CA LEU A 5 18.63 7.57 -1.54
C LEU A 5 19.06 6.24 -2.16
N SER A 6 20.21 5.67 -1.79
CA SER A 6 20.61 4.34 -2.27
C SER A 6 19.73 3.20 -1.75
N ARG A 7 18.86 3.45 -0.76
CA ARG A 7 17.86 2.49 -0.29
C ARG A 7 16.54 2.57 -1.06
N VAL A 8 16.38 3.56 -1.94
CA VAL A 8 15.18 3.73 -2.77
C VAL A 8 15.43 3.10 -4.13
N ILE A 9 14.61 2.10 -4.46
CA ILE A 9 14.67 1.40 -5.75
C ILE A 9 13.36 1.66 -6.48
N TYR A 10 13.45 2.05 -7.74
CA TYR A 10 12.29 2.27 -8.61
C TYR A 10 12.07 1.05 -9.49
N SER A 11 10.81 0.70 -9.70
CA SER A 11 10.42 -0.38 -10.59
C SER A 11 9.09 -0.04 -11.25
N LEU A 12 8.90 -0.53 -12.48
CA LEU A 12 7.61 -0.53 -13.17
C LEU A 12 6.93 -1.90 -13.10
N ASP A 13 7.62 -2.90 -12.54
CA ASP A 13 7.13 -4.26 -12.34
C ASP A 13 6.61 -4.38 -10.92
N LEU A 14 5.29 -4.54 -10.77
CA LEU A 14 4.63 -4.64 -9.48
C LEU A 14 4.95 -5.96 -8.76
N GLU A 15 5.06 -7.06 -9.50
CA GLU A 15 5.36 -8.38 -8.94
C GLU A 15 6.74 -8.37 -8.29
N LYS A 16 7.75 -7.91 -9.03
CA LYS A 16 9.12 -7.76 -8.52
C LYS A 16 9.22 -6.80 -7.34
N SER A 17 8.33 -5.80 -7.26
CA SER A 17 8.32 -4.84 -6.16
C SER A 17 7.69 -5.41 -4.89
N ALA A 18 6.76 -6.36 -5.02
CA ALA A 18 5.98 -6.91 -3.92
C ALA A 18 6.52 -8.26 -3.39
N GLU A 19 7.23 -9.04 -4.22
CA GLU A 19 7.64 -10.43 -3.93
C GLU A 19 8.45 -10.61 -2.63
N ASN A 20 9.11 -9.56 -2.14
CA ASN A 20 9.92 -9.59 -0.91
C ASN A 20 9.49 -8.51 0.11
N ALA A 21 8.31 -7.89 -0.08
CA ALA A 21 7.86 -6.81 0.79
C ALA A 21 7.28 -7.34 2.10
N ASP A 22 7.71 -6.79 3.23
CA ASP A 22 7.06 -7.03 4.53
C ASP A 22 5.82 -6.12 4.73
N PHE A 23 5.85 -4.94 4.11
CA PHE A 23 4.79 -3.92 4.21
C PHE A 23 4.66 -3.18 2.88
N VAL A 24 3.43 -2.96 2.42
CA VAL A 24 3.13 -2.23 1.17
C VAL A 24 2.18 -1.06 1.48
N ILE A 25 2.49 0.12 0.94
CA ILE A 25 1.59 1.29 0.95
C ILE A 25 1.17 1.59 -0.49
N GLU A 26 -0.10 1.41 -0.78
CA GLU A 26 -0.71 1.81 -2.04
C GLU A 26 -1.08 3.30 -2.00
N THR A 27 -0.63 4.06 -3.00
CA THR A 27 -0.90 5.51 -3.16
C THR A 27 -1.19 5.87 -4.63
N VAL A 28 -1.94 5.01 -5.31
CA VAL A 28 -2.55 5.33 -6.61
C VAL A 28 -3.75 6.27 -6.41
N ASN A 29 -4.25 6.82 -7.53
CA ASN A 29 -5.37 7.74 -7.54
C ASN A 29 -6.60 7.20 -6.77
N GLU A 30 -7.41 8.09 -6.21
CA GLU A 30 -8.67 7.79 -5.52
C GLU A 30 -9.77 7.31 -6.50
N ASN A 31 -9.57 6.11 -7.05
CA ASN A 31 -10.50 5.40 -7.89
C ASN A 31 -10.64 3.97 -7.36
N LEU A 32 -11.86 3.59 -6.95
CA LEU A 32 -12.10 2.32 -6.29
C LEU A 32 -11.70 1.12 -7.16
N GLU A 33 -12.05 1.11 -8.44
CA GLU A 33 -11.75 -0.02 -9.32
C GLU A 33 -10.25 -0.16 -9.58
N LEU A 34 -9.54 0.96 -9.73
CA LEU A 34 -8.08 0.96 -9.84
C LEU A 34 -7.41 0.39 -8.58
N LYS A 35 -7.84 0.84 -7.39
CA LYS A 35 -7.28 0.32 -6.13
C LYS A 35 -7.60 -1.15 -5.95
N ARG A 36 -8.82 -1.59 -6.25
CA ARG A 36 -9.19 -3.01 -6.19
C ARG A 36 -8.32 -3.84 -7.13
N GLU A 37 -8.05 -3.35 -8.34
CA GLU A 37 -7.16 -4.05 -9.27
C GLU A 37 -5.74 -4.17 -8.71
N VAL A 38 -5.18 -3.09 -8.18
CA VAL A 38 -3.86 -3.12 -7.52
C VAL A 38 -3.85 -4.09 -6.33
N PHE A 39 -4.91 -4.11 -5.51
CA PHE A 39 -4.99 -5.02 -4.36
C PHE A 39 -5.14 -6.49 -4.75
N ARG A 40 -5.83 -6.82 -5.85
CA ARG A 40 -5.84 -8.19 -6.37
C ARG A 40 -4.44 -8.65 -6.77
N GLN A 41 -3.69 -7.78 -7.45
CA GLN A 41 -2.32 -8.07 -7.87
C GLN A 41 -1.40 -8.21 -6.66
N LEU A 42 -1.47 -7.29 -5.69
CA LEU A 42 -0.71 -7.35 -4.45
C LEU A 42 -1.04 -8.59 -3.61
N ASP A 43 -2.29 -9.03 -3.57
CA ASP A 43 -2.68 -10.26 -2.86
C ASP A 43 -2.04 -11.52 -3.48
N ILE A 44 -1.76 -11.52 -4.78
CA ILE A 44 -1.09 -12.62 -5.48
C ILE A 44 0.43 -12.51 -5.32
N PHE A 45 1.00 -11.32 -5.55
CA PHE A 45 2.45 -11.14 -5.64
C PHE A 45 3.14 -10.99 -4.29
N SER A 46 2.42 -10.56 -3.25
CA SER A 46 3.04 -10.33 -1.93
C SER A 46 3.12 -11.62 -1.12
N PRO A 47 4.22 -11.86 -0.39
CA PRO A 47 4.34 -12.95 0.57
C PRO A 47 3.15 -13.06 1.55
N PRO A 48 2.84 -14.25 2.10
CA PRO A 48 1.71 -14.42 3.01
C PRO A 48 1.79 -13.57 4.29
N GLN A 49 2.99 -13.21 4.74
CA GLN A 49 3.18 -12.37 5.93
C GLN A 49 2.97 -10.87 5.69
N THR A 50 3.00 -10.42 4.44
CA THR A 50 2.96 -8.99 4.08
C THR A 50 1.67 -8.32 4.53
N ILE A 51 1.81 -7.15 5.16
CA ILE A 51 0.69 -6.26 5.42
C ILE A 51 0.51 -5.31 4.23
N LEU A 52 -0.72 -5.22 3.72
CA LEU A 52 -1.07 -4.31 2.64
C LEU A 52 -1.87 -3.14 3.20
N SER A 53 -1.43 -1.93 2.91
CA SER A 53 -2.10 -0.70 3.33
C SER A 53 -2.50 0.16 2.14
N SER A 54 -3.68 0.80 2.21
CA SER A 54 -4.04 1.89 1.30
C SER A 54 -3.89 3.24 1.99
N ASN A 55 -3.30 4.23 1.32
CA ASN A 55 -3.30 5.63 1.74
C ASN A 55 -4.59 6.36 1.30
N THR A 56 -5.72 5.66 1.23
CA THR A 56 -6.99 6.29 0.84
C THR A 56 -7.52 7.20 1.93
N SER A 57 -8.04 8.36 1.53
CA SER A 57 -8.68 9.35 2.41
C SER A 57 -10.19 9.49 2.16
N SER A 58 -10.69 8.96 1.03
CA SER A 58 -12.07 9.13 0.60
C SER A 58 -12.86 7.83 0.44
N LEU A 59 -12.17 6.69 0.30
CA LEU A 59 -12.79 5.39 0.08
C LEU A 59 -12.82 4.59 1.38
N LYS A 60 -13.85 3.75 1.52
CA LYS A 60 -13.95 2.82 2.66
C LYS A 60 -12.92 1.70 2.49
N PRO A 61 -12.00 1.48 3.44
CA PRO A 61 -10.98 0.44 3.34
C PRO A 61 -11.54 -0.97 3.12
N SER A 62 -12.72 -1.27 3.70
CA SER A 62 -13.39 -2.56 3.52
C SER A 62 -13.75 -2.88 2.06
N LEU A 63 -14.08 -1.88 1.24
CA LEU A 63 -14.39 -2.07 -0.19
C LEU A 63 -13.14 -2.40 -1.03
N ILE A 64 -11.96 -2.06 -0.51
CA ILE A 64 -10.67 -2.42 -1.11
C ILE A 64 -10.25 -3.81 -0.60
N ALA A 65 -10.43 -4.08 0.69
CA ALA A 65 -10.06 -5.36 1.29
C ALA A 65 -10.84 -6.56 0.75
N GLU A 66 -12.11 -6.38 0.36
CA GLU A 66 -13.01 -7.47 -0.07
C GLU A 66 -12.57 -8.22 -1.34
N VAL A 67 -11.61 -7.67 -2.11
CA VAL A 67 -11.06 -8.34 -3.30
C VAL A 67 -9.81 -9.18 -3.03
N THR A 68 -9.37 -9.22 -1.78
CA THR A 68 -8.19 -9.99 -1.35
C THR A 68 -8.61 -11.23 -0.56
N LYS A 69 -7.70 -12.22 -0.49
CA LYS A 69 -7.89 -13.43 0.33
C LYS A 69 -7.30 -13.31 1.74
N ARG A 70 -6.78 -12.13 2.11
CA ARG A 70 -6.08 -11.85 3.37
C ARG A 70 -6.67 -10.66 4.15
N PRO A 71 -7.98 -10.60 4.41
CA PRO A 71 -8.62 -9.43 5.02
C PRO A 71 -8.06 -9.07 6.41
N ASP A 72 -7.47 -10.04 7.13
CA ASP A 72 -6.78 -9.86 8.42
C ASP A 72 -5.41 -9.15 8.29
N LYS A 73 -4.93 -8.93 7.07
CA LYS A 73 -3.64 -8.29 6.73
C LYS A 73 -3.80 -7.04 5.87
N ILE A 74 -5.03 -6.53 5.76
CA ILE A 74 -5.32 -5.26 5.08
C ILE A 74 -5.62 -4.20 6.15
N ILE A 75 -4.96 -3.05 6.02
CA ILE A 75 -5.25 -1.86 6.83
C ILE A 75 -5.37 -0.64 5.91
N ALA A 76 -5.76 0.50 6.47
CA ALA A 76 -5.52 1.79 5.83
C ALA A 76 -4.60 2.65 6.69
N THR A 77 -3.70 3.38 6.03
CA THR A 77 -2.77 4.32 6.66
C THR A 77 -2.92 5.67 5.98
N ASN A 78 -3.70 6.56 6.58
CA ASN A 78 -3.94 7.90 6.06
C ASN A 78 -2.88 8.85 6.61
N PHE A 79 -1.97 9.32 5.76
CA PHE A 79 -0.89 10.23 6.13
C PHE A 79 -1.26 11.69 5.92
N GLU A 80 -0.94 12.54 6.89
CA GLU A 80 -1.09 13.99 6.76
C GLU A 80 -0.04 14.59 5.83
N ASN A 81 -0.46 15.52 4.96
CA ASN A 81 0.40 16.15 3.98
C ASN A 81 0.83 17.56 4.47
N PRO A 82 2.13 17.92 4.46
CA PRO A 82 3.28 17.15 4.01
C PRO A 82 3.84 16.19 5.06
N VAL A 83 4.09 14.94 4.63
CA VAL A 83 4.52 13.81 5.47
C VAL A 83 5.84 14.04 6.21
N TRP A 84 6.70 14.94 5.71
CA TRP A 84 7.99 15.26 6.34
C TRP A 84 7.90 16.39 7.38
N GLU A 85 6.79 17.13 7.44
CA GLU A 85 6.55 18.19 8.45
C GLU A 85 5.58 17.71 9.53
N THR A 86 4.61 16.87 9.15
CA THR A 86 3.58 16.35 10.05
C THR A 86 3.79 14.84 10.26
N PRO A 87 4.44 14.41 11.36
CA PRO A 87 4.68 13.00 11.65
C PRO A 87 3.43 12.33 12.25
N MET A 88 2.32 12.35 11.52
CA MET A 88 1.04 11.78 11.93
C MET A 88 0.53 10.79 10.88
N VAL A 89 0.00 9.67 11.36
CA VAL A 89 -0.68 8.68 10.53
C VAL A 89 -1.90 8.19 11.28
N GLU A 90 -3.05 8.15 10.61
CA GLU A 90 -4.24 7.48 11.10
C GLU A 90 -4.23 6.03 10.60
N VAL A 91 -4.42 5.07 11.51
CA VAL A 91 -4.49 3.64 11.20
C VAL A 91 -5.92 3.16 11.38
N MET A 92 -6.50 2.58 10.33
CA MET A 92 -7.89 2.13 10.27
C MET A 92 -8.01 0.68 9.78
#